data_AF-A0A353D471-F1
#
_entry.id   AF-A0A353D471-F1
#
_cell.length_a   1.000
_cell.length_b   1.000
_cell.length_c   1.000
_cell.angle_alpha   90.00
_cell.angle_beta   90.00
_cell.angle_gamma   90.00
#
_symmetry.space_group_name_H-M   'P 1'
#
loop_
_entity.id
_entity.type
_entity.pdbx_description
1 polymer ?
#
loop_
_entity_poly.entity_id
_entity_poly.type
_entity_poly.pdbx_seq_one_letter_code
_entity_poly.pdbx_strand_id
1 'polypeptide(L)'
;MTEQTSSHYPVHGAGIGLRRSVLDEFMQHPDMPVDFMEVAPENWIGIGGKFGKKFRYFTERFPFIIHGLSLSIGGPEGLDENFVREVRDFIR
;
A
#
# COMPACT_ATOMS: atom_id res chain seq x y z
N MET A 1 5.65 33.49 19.68
CA MET A 1 5.39 32.96 18.33
C MET A 1 5.94 31.55 18.29
N THR A 2 5.08 30.55 18.49
CA THR A 2 5.46 29.14 18.36
C THR A 2 5.45 28.78 16.88
N GLU A 3 6.62 28.56 16.30
CA GLU A 3 6.76 27.98 14.97
C GLU A 3 6.07 26.62 14.95
N GLN A 4 4.96 26.51 14.21
CA GLN A 4 4.37 25.23 13.88
C GLN A 4 5.25 24.58 12.83
N THR A 5 5.98 23.53 13.22
CA THR A 5 6.60 22.61 12.28
C THR A 5 5.49 21.99 11.43
N SER A 6 5.36 22.47 10.19
CA SER A 6 4.44 21.87 9.22
C SER A 6 4.93 20.47 8.92
N SER A 7 4.35 19.47 9.58
CA SER A 7 4.60 18.08 9.21
C SER A 7 3.81 17.76 7.95
N HIS A 8 4.52 17.68 6.82
CA HIS A 8 3.95 17.32 5.54
C HIS A 8 3.90 15.80 5.44
N TYR A 9 2.77 15.21 5.82
CA TYR A 9 2.52 13.79 5.63
C TYR A 9 1.93 13.54 4.24
N PRO A 10 2.28 12.42 3.58
CA PRO A 10 1.76 12.10 2.25
C PRO A 10 0.25 11.78 2.25
N VAL A 11 -0.30 11.45 3.41
CA VAL A 11 -1.73 11.17 3.63
C VAL A 11 -2.17 11.73 4.99
N HIS A 12 -3.47 12.00 5.13
CA HIS A 12 -4.12 12.46 6.35
C HIS A 12 -5.42 11.67 6.58
N GLY A 13 -5.93 11.68 7.80
CA GLY A 13 -7.22 11.05 8.13
C GLY A 13 -7.11 9.56 8.50
N ALA A 14 -8.16 8.80 8.19
CA ALA A 14 -8.29 7.39 8.53
C ALA A 14 -8.12 6.50 7.29
N GLY A 15 -7.16 5.57 7.37
CA GLY A 15 -6.90 4.60 6.31
C GLY A 15 -7.27 3.18 6.67
N ILE A 16 -7.36 2.32 5.64
CA ILE A 16 -7.65 0.90 5.81
C ILE A 16 -6.68 0.02 5.02
N GLY A 17 -6.31 -1.12 5.60
CA GLY A 17 -5.48 -2.11 4.92
C GLY A 17 -6.28 -2.88 3.87
N LEU A 18 -5.84 -2.85 2.61
CA LEU A 18 -6.49 -3.59 1.53
C LEU A 18 -6.00 -5.04 1.48
N ARG A 19 -6.91 -6.00 1.67
CA ARG A 19 -6.62 -7.44 1.64
C ARG A 19 -7.50 -8.14 0.61
N ARG A 20 -7.00 -9.23 0.04
CA ARG A 20 -7.72 -10.02 -0.98
C ARG A 20 -9.11 -10.48 -0.54
N SER A 21 -9.27 -10.79 0.75
CA SER A 21 -10.54 -11.27 1.33
C SER A 21 -11.65 -10.23 1.33
N VAL A 22 -11.32 -8.94 1.34
CA VAL A 22 -12.31 -7.83 1.45
C VAL A 22 -12.50 -7.07 0.14
N LEU A 23 -11.77 -7.41 -0.92
CA LEU A 23 -11.83 -6.69 -2.20
C LEU A 23 -13.25 -6.61 -2.76
N ASP A 24 -13.97 -7.74 -2.80
CA ASP A 24 -15.30 -7.79 -3.40
C ASP A 24 -16.32 -7.00 -2.59
N GLU A 25 -16.22 -7.05 -1.26
CA GLU A 25 -17.06 -6.27 -0.36
C GLU A 25 -16.81 -4.77 -0.53
N PHE A 26 -15.55 -4.33 -0.56
CA PHE A 26 -15.23 -2.91 -0.75
C PHE A 26 -15.63 -2.40 -2.14
N MET A 27 -15.55 -3.24 -3.17
CA MET A 27 -16.02 -2.86 -4.52
C MET A 27 -17.54 -2.63 -4.57
N GLN A 28 -18.31 -3.24 -3.67
CA GLN A 28 -19.75 -3.00 -3.54
C GLN A 28 -20.07 -1.70 -2.77
N HIS A 29 -19.08 -1.11 -2.10
CA HIS A 29 -19.21 0.12 -1.31
C HIS A 29 -18.19 1.17 -1.76
N PRO A 30 -18.31 1.70 -3.00
CA PRO A 30 -17.34 2.65 -3.56
C PRO A 30 -17.24 3.96 -2.76
N ASP A 31 -18.30 4.35 -2.06
CA ASP A 31 -18.39 5.59 -1.28
C ASP A 31 -17.92 5.43 0.18
N MET A 32 -17.13 4.39 0.48
CA MET A 32 -16.63 4.17 1.83
C MET A 32 -15.80 5.39 2.31
N PRO A 33 -15.98 5.86 3.57
CA PRO A 33 -15.28 7.02 4.09
C PRO A 33 -13.84 6.65 4.48
N VAL A 34 -13.00 6.42 3.47
CA VAL A 34 -11.60 6.05 3.62
C VAL A 34 -10.74 7.10 2.95
N ASP A 35 -9.82 7.69 3.71
CA ASP A 35 -8.94 8.74 3.20
C ASP A 35 -7.75 8.16 2.43
N PHE A 36 -7.29 6.95 2.79
CA PHE A 36 -6.22 6.24 2.08
C PHE A 36 -6.26 4.73 2.32
N MET A 37 -5.62 3.96 1.44
CA MET A 37 -5.48 2.51 1.58
C MET A 37 -4.02 2.11 1.81
N GLU A 38 -3.79 1.09 2.63
CA GLU A 38 -2.47 0.53 2.88
C GLU A 38 -2.34 -0.87 2.28
N VAL A 39 -1.18 -1.17 1.67
CA VAL A 39 -0.82 -2.52 1.23
C VAL A 39 0.63 -2.86 1.53
N ALA A 40 0.89 -4.15 1.71
CA ALA A 40 2.24 -4.70 1.72
C ALA A 40 2.62 -5.18 0.32
N PRO A 41 3.71 -4.68 -0.29
CA PRO A 41 4.06 -4.94 -1.69
C PRO A 41 4.28 -6.42 -1.97
N GLU A 42 4.88 -7.18 -1.04
CA GLU A 42 5.08 -8.63 -1.16
C GLU A 42 3.78 -9.43 -1.34
N ASN A 43 2.64 -8.87 -0.93
CA ASN A 43 1.34 -9.51 -1.13
C ASN A 43 0.73 -9.25 -2.51
N TRP A 44 1.32 -8.36 -3.30
CA TRP A 44 0.77 -7.89 -4.58
C TRP A 44 1.77 -7.94 -5.74
N ILE A 45 3.07 -8.01 -5.47
CA ILE A 45 4.12 -8.27 -6.46
C ILE A 45 3.77 -9.56 -7.22
N GLY A 46 3.84 -9.49 -8.54
CA GLY A 46 3.51 -10.63 -9.42
C GLY A 46 2.01 -10.99 -9.48
N ILE A 47 1.12 -10.28 -8.76
CA ILE A 47 -0.32 -10.54 -8.83
C ILE A 47 -0.91 -9.93 -10.10
N GLY A 48 -1.15 -10.80 -11.08
CA GLY A 48 -1.89 -10.50 -12.30
C GLY A 48 -3.37 -10.92 -12.26
N GLY A 49 -3.96 -11.05 -13.45
CA GLY A 49 -5.28 -11.64 -13.66
C GLY A 49 -6.42 -10.93 -12.93
N LYS A 50 -7.35 -11.70 -12.35
CA LYS A 50 -8.56 -11.17 -11.68
C LYS A 50 -8.21 -10.28 -10.49
N PHE A 51 -7.24 -10.69 -9.66
CA PHE A 51 -6.85 -9.92 -8.49
C PHE A 51 -6.10 -8.65 -8.85
N GLY A 52 -5.21 -8.68 -9.87
CA GLY A 52 -4.55 -7.48 -10.37
C GLY A 52 -5.54 -6.44 -10.92
N LYS A 53 -6.60 -6.88 -11.63
CA LYS A 53 -7.67 -5.98 -12.10
C LYS A 53 -8.43 -5.33 -10.93
N LYS A 54 -8.76 -6.10 -9.89
CA LYS A 54 -9.41 -5.56 -8.69
C LYS A 54 -8.51 -4.62 -7.91
N PHE A 55 -7.22 -4.95 -7.79
CA PHE A 55 -6.25 -4.06 -7.14
C PHE A 55 -6.18 -2.72 -7.88
N ARG A 56 -6.07 -2.77 -9.21
CA ARG A 56 -6.08 -1.58 -10.08
C ARG A 56 -7.33 -0.72 -9.88
N TYR A 57 -8.50 -1.34 -9.74
CA TYR A 57 -9.74 -0.62 -9.45
C TYR A 57 -9.60 0.31 -8.22
N PHE A 58 -8.96 -0.16 -7.14
CA PHE A 58 -8.74 0.66 -5.95
C PHE A 58 -7.63 1.69 -6.13
N THR A 59 -6.50 1.32 -6.73
CA THR A 59 -5.36 2.25 -6.91
C THR A 59 -5.67 3.43 -7.83
N GLU A 60 -6.69 3.30 -8.70
CA GLU A 60 -7.19 4.40 -9.52
C GLU A 60 -8.12 5.37 -8.77
N ARG A 61 -8.58 5.01 -7.55
CA ARG A 61 -9.66 5.72 -6.84
C ARG A 61 -9.25 6.27 -5.48
N PHE A 62 -8.29 5.63 -4.81
CA PHE A 62 -7.86 6.01 -3.47
C PHE A 62 -6.36 6.30 -3.45
N PRO A 63 -5.87 7.20 -2.59
CA PRO A 63 -4.45 7.29 -2.26
C PRO A 63 -3.96 5.97 -1.63
N PHE A 64 -2.75 5.54 -1.99
CA PHE A 64 -2.14 4.33 -1.43
C PHE A 64 -0.85 4.63 -0.69
N ILE A 65 -0.66 3.93 0.42
CA ILE A 65 0.61 3.80 1.14
C ILE A 65 1.07 2.34 1.07
N ILE A 66 2.37 2.17 0.92
CA ILE A 66 3.01 0.87 0.84
C ILE A 66 3.80 0.64 2.12
N HIS A 67 3.48 -0.44 2.82
CA HIS A 67 4.09 -0.84 4.08
C HIS A 67 4.60 -2.28 3.96
N GLY A 68 5.91 -2.42 3.70
CA GLY A 68 6.56 -3.73 3.59
C GLY A 68 6.80 -4.41 4.93
N LEU A 69 6.57 -5.71 5.00
CA LEU A 69 6.78 -6.54 6.19
C LEU A 69 8.09 -7.35 6.12
N SER A 70 8.65 -7.52 4.92
CA SER A 70 9.70 -8.52 4.65
C SER A 70 11.13 -7.98 4.49
N LEU A 71 11.37 -6.67 4.64
CA LEU A 71 12.72 -6.10 4.41
C LEU A 71 13.76 -6.48 5.48
N SER A 72 13.34 -6.86 6.68
CA SER A 72 14.23 -7.30 7.78
C SER A 72 15.43 -6.36 8.04
N ILE A 73 15.21 -5.04 8.02
CA ILE A 73 16.29 -4.02 8.08
C ILE A 73 17.16 -4.14 9.36
N GLY A 74 16.57 -4.61 10.47
CA GLY A 74 17.29 -4.84 11.73
C GLY A 74 17.81 -6.27 11.90
N GLY A 75 17.71 -7.11 10.88
CA GLY A 75 18.15 -8.51 10.92
C GLY A 75 19.67 -8.67 10.81
N PRO A 76 20.22 -9.85 11.19
CA PRO A 76 21.65 -10.12 11.10
C PRO A 76 22.11 -10.48 9.67
N GLU A 77 21.18 -10.84 8.79
CA GLU A 77 21.47 -11.15 7.38
C GLU A 77 21.58 -9.88 6.54
N GLY A 78 22.21 -9.99 5.38
CA GLY A 78 22.23 -8.92 4.38
C GLY A 78 20.83 -8.63 3.84
N LEU A 79 20.64 -7.42 3.31
CA LEU A 79 19.39 -7.05 2.65
C LEU A 79 19.15 -7.90 1.40
N ASP A 80 17.93 -8.38 1.21
CA ASP A 80 17.53 -9.03 -0.04
C ASP A 80 17.39 -7.97 -1.16
N GLU A 81 18.48 -7.76 -1.89
CA GLU A 81 18.51 -6.80 -2.99
C GLU A 81 17.55 -7.15 -4.14
N ASN A 82 17.22 -8.43 -4.33
CA ASN A 82 16.28 -8.83 -5.36
C ASN A 82 14.88 -8.35 -4.96
N PHE A 83 14.48 -8.60 -3.72
CA PHE A 83 13.20 -8.12 -3.20
C PHE A 83 13.11 -6.58 -3.24
N VAL A 84 14.19 -5.87 -2.90
CA VAL A 84 14.22 -4.40 -3.01
C VAL A 84 13.98 -3.92 -4.45
N ARG A 85 14.52 -4.63 -5.45
CA ARG A 85 14.28 -4.30 -6.87
C ARG A 85 12.84 -4.59 -7.28
N GLU A 86 12.26 -5.70 -6.81
CA GLU A 86 10.85 -6.02 -7.04
C GLU A 86 9.91 -4.96 -6.42
N VAL A 87 10.20 -4.52 -5.19
CA VAL A 87 9.48 -3.43 -4.53
C VAL A 87 9.60 -2.13 -5.32
N ARG A 88 10.81 -1.79 -5.77
CA ARG A 88 11.02 -0.60 -6.62
C ARG A 88 10.20 -0.67 -7.89
N ASP A 89 10.18 -1.82 -8.56
CA ASP A 89 9.46 -1.98 -9.82
C ASP A 89 7.94 -2.03 -9.61
N PHE A 90 7.47 -2.46 -8.42
CA PHE A 90 6.06 -2.39 -8.02
C PHE A 90 5.56 -0.97 -7.76
N ILE A 91 6.42 -0.07 -7.24
CA ILE A 91 6.07 1.32 -6.91
C ILE A 91 6.00 2.22 -8.16
N ARG A 92 6.58 1.78 -9.29
CA ARG A 92 6.59 2.53 -10.56
C ARG A 92 5.23 2.57 -11.24
#